data_AF-W5YUR2-F1
#
_entry.id   AF-W5YUR2-F1
#
_cell.length_a   1.000
_cell.length_b   1.000
_cell.length_c   1.000
_cell.angle_alpha   90.00
_cell.angle_beta   90.00
_cell.angle_gamma   90.00
#
_symmetry.space_group_name_H-M   'P 1'
#
loop_
_entity.id
_entity.type
_entity.pdbx_description
1 polymer ?
#
loop_
_entity_poly.entity_id
_entity_poly.type
_entity_poly.pdbx_seq_one_letter_code
_entity_poly.pdbx_strand_id
1 'polypeptide(L)'
;MFIRNVLFTAVSAATLGLTGCLDSGGQTNNNANPEYRINGSQTVKGTHPLFDPLETEFVIPSDALFFLSEVDDGTMLNGSDPANPVTQGIGFLDGASVLAPIDVKISASLDSQQVLDARDFVEVDGEVVPNPDQNIFLIPVEYASGDTVRALITEAPGLTPAARYREALRLQDAGDTAAADAIFSDLLAEKVRVELLDIDGGQNNLIRVLPLTPLAAKTQYVLAVTNDIVDANGEPLVGSPTYQSVADPDRVLSNGAFQPFRDAMLPARRLAADYFDFKREYPASAGFAADFDDVPYATAITTTAVEDVLLANAAPVTYFRSSLKVEQRQEELEKLFDGFYNLSDQPLAEDASTAEANLNSAIFATLTDTSFRLYDEALATILADANTSALPWRTAMSLRTKTLTVAWLTLSRLRPHWPPTPISMWKPTRRPWPPRRCCAGFPQATAGNHFQPKRRRRCESGSAPKCWSGGARG
;
A
#
# COMPACT_ATOMS: atom_id res chain seq x y z
N MET A 1 -6.49 -25.66 6.33
CA MET A 1 -6.72 -25.14 7.70
C MET A 1 -5.41 -24.56 8.20
N PHE A 2 -5.06 -23.40 7.65
CA PHE A 2 -3.78 -22.73 7.92
C PHE A 2 -4.04 -21.46 8.73
N ILE A 3 -3.09 -21.22 9.62
CA ILE A 3 -3.16 -20.31 10.74
C ILE A 3 -3.19 -18.87 10.25
N ARG A 4 -4.22 -18.15 10.69
CA ARG A 4 -4.39 -16.70 10.58
C ARG A 4 -3.18 -16.03 11.24
N ASN A 5 -2.20 -15.63 10.42
CA ASN A 5 -0.98 -15.00 10.91
C ASN A 5 -1.32 -13.58 11.39
N VAL A 6 -1.21 -13.44 12.71
CA VAL A 6 -1.33 -12.20 13.47
C VAL A 6 -0.30 -11.19 12.94
N LEU A 7 -0.78 -10.02 12.52
CA LEU A 7 0.07 -8.85 12.28
C LEU A 7 0.85 -8.52 13.56
N PHE A 8 2.17 -8.72 13.52
CA PHE A 8 3.08 -8.08 14.45
C PHE A 8 3.32 -6.65 13.98
N THR A 9 2.50 -5.73 14.46
CA THR A 9 2.81 -4.30 14.49
C THR A 9 4.11 -4.11 15.27
N ALA A 10 5.05 -3.35 14.69
CA ALA A 10 6.25 -2.89 15.37
C ALA A 10 5.85 -2.19 16.68
N VAL A 11 6.18 -2.84 17.81
CA VAL A 11 6.04 -2.25 19.13
C VAL A 11 7.07 -1.14 19.23
N SER A 12 6.64 0.10 19.01
CA SER A 12 7.31 1.26 19.58
C SER A 12 7.28 1.08 21.10
N ALA A 13 8.42 0.69 21.66
CA ALA A 13 8.65 0.60 23.09
C ALA A 13 8.58 2.01 23.70
N ALA A 14 7.36 2.50 23.94
CA ALA A 14 7.14 3.43 25.02
C ALA A 14 7.34 2.63 26.30
N THR A 15 8.53 2.71 26.87
CA THR A 15 8.77 2.30 28.25
C THR A 15 7.80 3.08 29.14
N LEU A 16 6.67 2.46 29.47
CA LEU A 16 5.90 2.80 30.65
C LEU A 16 6.82 2.50 31.84
N GLY A 17 7.62 3.50 32.21
CA GLY A 17 8.28 3.53 33.48
C GLY A 17 7.23 3.56 34.56
N LEU A 18 6.82 2.37 35.00
CA LEU A 18 6.15 2.14 36.27
C LEU A 18 7.17 2.41 37.39
N THR A 19 7.61 3.67 37.52
CA THR A 19 8.25 4.16 38.73
C THR A 19 7.15 4.58 39.69
N GLY A 20 6.37 3.60 40.16
CA GLY A 20 5.77 3.67 41.48
C GLY A 20 6.90 3.52 42.51
N CYS A 21 7.78 4.52 42.60
CA CYS A 21 8.65 4.67 43.75
C CYS A 21 7.89 5.53 44.75
N LEU A 22 7.50 4.89 45.84
CA LEU A 22 7.03 5.48 47.07
C LEU A 22 8.06 6.52 47.53
N ASP A 23 7.81 7.81 47.33
CA ASP A 23 8.40 8.82 48.20
C ASP A 23 7.40 9.16 49.31
N SER A 24 7.89 9.02 50.53
CA SER A 24 7.11 9.19 51.74
C SER A 24 6.99 10.66 52.10
N GLY A 25 5.77 11.10 52.42
CA GLY A 25 5.54 12.14 53.41
C GLY A 25 5.60 13.58 52.91
N GLY A 26 4.43 14.16 52.66
CA GLY A 26 4.28 15.61 52.56
C GLY A 26 2.89 16.02 52.12
N GLN A 27 2.11 16.60 53.04
CA GLN A 27 0.79 17.18 52.79
C GLN A 27 0.84 18.26 51.70
N THR A 28 0.63 17.88 50.44
CA THR A 28 0.26 18.84 49.40
C THR A 28 -0.80 18.21 48.50
N ASN A 29 -1.91 18.93 48.27
CA ASN A 29 -3.06 18.54 47.45
C ASN A 29 -2.74 18.51 45.94
N ASN A 30 -1.59 17.97 45.55
CA ASN A 30 -1.17 17.89 44.16
C ASN A 30 -1.38 16.46 43.65
N ASN A 31 -2.65 16.06 43.51
CA ASN A 31 -2.96 15.09 42.48
C ASN A 31 -2.63 15.78 41.16
N ALA A 32 -1.54 15.34 40.51
CA ALA A 32 -1.30 15.68 39.12
C ALA A 32 -2.56 15.24 38.36
N ASN A 33 -3.40 16.21 38.01
CA ASN A 33 -4.55 16.01 37.14
C ASN A 33 -3.95 15.92 35.74
N PRO A 34 -3.75 14.72 35.15
CA PRO A 34 -3.22 14.67 33.81
C PRO A 34 -4.23 15.36 32.90
N GLU A 35 -3.85 16.48 32.30
CA GLU A 35 -4.54 16.95 31.11
C GLU A 35 -4.31 15.90 30.03
N TYR A 36 -5.31 15.05 29.82
CA TYR A 36 -5.33 14.18 28.66
C TYR A 36 -5.44 15.08 27.43
N ARG A 37 -4.32 15.33 26.75
CA ARG A 37 -4.34 15.77 25.36
C ARG A 37 -4.86 14.61 24.52
N ILE A 38 -6.18 14.47 24.44
CA ILE A 38 -6.81 13.65 23.41
C ILE A 38 -6.59 14.40 22.10
N ASN A 39 -5.47 14.14 21.43
CA ASN A 39 -5.30 14.47 20.02
C ASN A 39 -6.15 13.49 19.19
N GLY A 40 -7.47 13.53 19.38
CA GLY A 40 -8.39 12.92 18.44
C GLY A 40 -8.45 13.85 17.25
N SER A 41 -7.90 13.43 16.10
CA SER A 41 -8.22 14.05 14.82
C SER A 41 -9.75 14.19 14.77
N GLN A 42 -10.26 15.43 14.77
CA GLN A 42 -11.70 15.64 14.80
C GLN A 42 -12.26 15.11 13.49
N THR A 43 -13.28 14.25 13.56
CA THR A 43 -14.02 13.83 12.37
C THR A 43 -14.62 15.06 11.71
N VAL A 44 -14.20 15.35 10.49
CA VAL A 44 -14.72 16.45 9.69
C VAL A 44 -16.15 16.10 9.26
N LYS A 45 -17.07 17.05 9.35
CA LYS A 45 -18.46 16.88 8.91
C LYS A 45 -18.69 17.66 7.63
N GLY A 46 -19.45 17.08 6.71
CA GLY A 46 -19.79 17.67 5.42
C GLY A 46 -20.48 16.64 4.53
N THR A 47 -20.77 17.03 3.30
CA THR A 47 -21.26 16.12 2.26
C THR A 47 -20.17 15.09 1.96
N HIS A 48 -20.53 13.81 1.89
CA HIS A 48 -19.57 12.71 1.76
C HIS A 48 -20.10 11.55 0.92
N PRO A 49 -19.21 10.79 0.26
CA PRO A 49 -19.57 9.47 -0.24
C PRO A 49 -20.03 8.56 0.89
N LEU A 50 -21.13 7.84 0.65
CA LEU A 50 -21.73 6.96 1.65
C LEU A 50 -20.83 5.75 1.89
N PHE A 51 -20.46 5.60 3.16
CA PHE A 51 -19.65 4.50 3.65
C PHE A 51 -20.01 4.20 5.10
N ASP A 52 -20.96 3.30 5.28
CA ASP A 52 -21.30 2.64 6.53
C ASP A 52 -21.31 1.10 6.34
N PRO A 53 -20.19 0.43 6.62
CA PRO A 53 -20.09 -1.00 6.39
C PRO A 53 -20.99 -1.85 7.30
N LEU A 54 -21.44 -1.34 8.46
CA LEU A 54 -22.34 -2.09 9.35
C LEU A 54 -23.78 -2.08 8.84
N GLU A 55 -24.15 -1.01 8.13
CA GLU A 55 -25.44 -0.88 7.43
C GLU A 55 -25.35 -1.34 5.96
N THR A 56 -24.23 -1.92 5.56
CA THR A 56 -23.94 -2.39 4.17
C THR A 56 -24.02 -1.27 3.11
N GLU A 57 -23.76 -0.04 3.54
CA GLU A 57 -23.85 1.14 2.70
C GLU A 57 -22.46 1.52 2.19
N PHE A 58 -22.05 0.94 1.06
CA PHE A 58 -20.81 1.28 0.36
C PHE A 58 -20.92 0.83 -1.10
N VAL A 59 -19.91 1.12 -1.93
CA VAL A 59 -19.88 0.66 -3.33
C VAL A 59 -19.93 -0.87 -3.39
N ILE A 60 -20.90 -1.41 -4.13
CA ILE A 60 -21.04 -2.86 -4.37
C ILE A 60 -20.95 -3.09 -5.88
N PRO A 61 -20.10 -4.02 -6.35
CA PRO A 61 -19.15 -4.82 -5.58
C PRO A 61 -17.88 -4.03 -5.13
N SER A 62 -17.28 -4.47 -4.03
CA SER A 62 -16.01 -3.95 -3.49
C SER A 62 -15.21 -5.10 -2.86
N ASP A 63 -13.88 -5.03 -2.93
CA ASP A 63 -12.96 -6.04 -2.40
C ASP A 63 -13.03 -6.15 -0.87
N ALA A 64 -13.61 -5.16 -0.18
CA ALA A 64 -13.93 -5.25 1.25
C ALA A 64 -14.79 -6.49 1.56
N LEU A 65 -15.61 -6.94 0.60
CA LEU A 65 -16.44 -8.13 0.73
C LEU A 65 -15.59 -9.41 0.81
N PHE A 66 -14.48 -9.52 0.07
CA PHE A 66 -13.60 -10.71 0.14
C PHE A 66 -13.11 -10.97 1.56
N PHE A 67 -12.80 -9.93 2.32
CA PHE A 67 -12.34 -10.04 3.70
C PHE A 67 -13.46 -10.42 4.70
N LEU A 68 -14.72 -10.35 4.28
CA LEU A 68 -15.88 -10.81 5.07
C LEU A 68 -16.21 -12.29 4.78
N SER A 69 -15.69 -12.87 3.70
CA SER A 69 -15.86 -14.28 3.40
C SER A 69 -15.01 -15.15 4.34
N GLU A 70 -15.63 -16.16 4.94
CA GLU A 70 -14.91 -17.13 5.79
C GLU A 70 -14.13 -18.19 4.98
N VAL A 71 -14.41 -18.28 3.67
CA VAL A 71 -13.80 -19.27 2.76
C VAL A 71 -12.45 -18.78 2.23
N ASP A 72 -12.22 -17.45 2.26
CA ASP A 72 -10.98 -16.77 1.87
C ASP A 72 -10.49 -17.17 0.46
N ASP A 73 -11.41 -17.52 -0.44
CA ASP A 73 -11.14 -18.07 -1.77
C ASP A 73 -11.37 -17.06 -2.91
N GLY A 74 -11.55 -15.78 -2.57
CA GLY A 74 -11.86 -14.72 -3.52
C GLY A 74 -13.35 -14.60 -3.86
N THR A 75 -14.23 -15.33 -3.18
CA THR A 75 -15.67 -15.09 -3.23
C THR A 75 -16.06 -13.92 -2.32
N MET A 76 -16.99 -13.06 -2.77
CA MET A 76 -17.36 -11.83 -2.03
C MET A 76 -18.11 -12.09 -0.72
N LEU A 77 -18.94 -13.12 -0.64
CA LEU A 77 -19.65 -13.47 0.58
C LEU A 77 -19.71 -14.98 0.72
N ASN A 78 -19.93 -15.46 1.94
CA ASN A 78 -20.34 -16.84 2.13
C ASN A 78 -21.81 -16.95 1.70
N GLY A 79 -22.08 -17.38 0.47
CA GLY A 79 -23.42 -17.52 -0.14
C GLY A 79 -24.31 -18.60 0.50
N SER A 80 -24.27 -18.72 1.82
CA SER A 80 -24.89 -19.77 2.62
C SER A 80 -26.15 -19.33 3.38
N ASP A 81 -26.62 -18.09 3.21
CA ASP A 81 -27.88 -17.62 3.80
C ASP A 81 -29.08 -17.99 2.90
N PRO A 82 -29.78 -19.11 3.11
CA PRO A 82 -30.91 -19.53 2.29
C PRO A 82 -32.08 -18.53 2.29
N ALA A 83 -32.15 -17.61 3.28
CA ALA A 83 -33.25 -16.68 3.43
C ALA A 83 -33.12 -15.42 2.56
N ASN A 84 -31.92 -15.13 2.06
CA ASN A 84 -31.67 -13.96 1.21
C ASN A 84 -31.02 -14.37 -0.12
N PRO A 85 -31.81 -14.45 -1.22
CA PRO A 85 -31.28 -14.87 -2.52
C PRO A 85 -30.28 -13.86 -3.12
N VAL A 86 -30.29 -12.59 -2.68
CA VAL A 86 -29.35 -11.57 -3.17
C VAL A 86 -27.97 -11.78 -2.57
N THR A 87 -27.89 -12.02 -1.25
CA THR A 87 -26.60 -12.31 -0.60
C THR A 87 -26.05 -13.68 -0.99
N GLN A 88 -26.92 -14.66 -1.27
CA GLN A 88 -26.51 -15.90 -1.93
C GLN A 88 -25.89 -15.63 -3.31
N GLY A 89 -26.59 -14.86 -4.15
CA GLY A 89 -26.10 -14.52 -5.49
C GLY A 89 -24.75 -13.81 -5.45
N ILE A 90 -24.60 -12.78 -4.61
CA ILE A 90 -23.34 -12.07 -4.40
C ILE A 90 -22.27 -13.00 -3.83
N GLY A 91 -22.63 -13.91 -2.93
CA GLY A 91 -21.70 -14.87 -2.34
C GLY A 91 -21.15 -15.92 -3.30
N PHE A 92 -21.74 -16.08 -4.48
CA PHE A 92 -21.19 -16.92 -5.54
C PHE A 92 -20.49 -16.12 -6.64
N LEU A 93 -20.38 -14.80 -6.51
CA LEU A 93 -19.58 -13.99 -7.42
C LEU A 93 -18.10 -14.16 -7.09
N ASP A 94 -17.31 -14.47 -8.13
CA ASP A 94 -15.86 -14.62 -8.12
C ASP A 94 -15.13 -13.29 -8.38
N GLY A 95 -15.86 -12.18 -8.40
CA GLY A 95 -15.34 -10.84 -8.66
C GLY A 95 -16.43 -9.89 -9.15
N ALA A 96 -16.03 -8.64 -9.37
CA ALA A 96 -16.87 -7.62 -9.97
C ALA A 96 -17.09 -7.86 -11.46
N SER A 97 -18.23 -7.42 -11.99
CA SER A 97 -18.49 -7.47 -13.43
C SER A 97 -17.51 -6.57 -14.20
N VAL A 98 -17.02 -7.05 -15.34
CA VAL A 98 -16.20 -6.27 -16.28
C VAL A 98 -16.99 -5.21 -17.06
N LEU A 99 -18.33 -5.20 -16.94
CA LEU A 99 -19.23 -4.32 -17.71
C LEU A 99 -20.16 -3.48 -16.83
N ALA A 100 -20.30 -3.80 -15.55
CA ALA A 100 -21.27 -3.12 -14.71
C ALA A 100 -20.80 -1.69 -14.38
N PRO A 101 -21.73 -0.72 -14.31
CA PRO A 101 -21.41 0.57 -13.73
C PRO A 101 -21.04 0.42 -12.24
N ILE A 102 -20.17 1.31 -11.79
CA ILE A 102 -19.76 1.43 -10.40
C ILE A 102 -20.43 2.69 -9.83
N ASP A 103 -21.24 2.50 -8.79
CA ASP A 103 -22.13 3.53 -8.26
C ASP A 103 -21.65 4.01 -6.89
N VAL A 104 -21.25 5.27 -6.78
CA VAL A 104 -20.85 5.95 -5.53
C VAL A 104 -21.98 6.87 -5.09
N LYS A 105 -22.75 6.44 -4.09
CA LYS A 105 -23.80 7.26 -3.49
C LYS A 105 -23.20 8.37 -2.62
N ILE A 106 -23.82 9.55 -2.63
CA ILE A 106 -23.40 10.72 -1.85
C ILE A 106 -24.49 11.08 -0.84
N SER A 107 -24.10 11.52 0.34
CA SER A 107 -25.01 11.84 1.45
C SER A 107 -25.92 13.05 1.18
N ALA A 108 -25.58 13.88 0.20
CA ALA A 108 -26.30 15.10 -0.17
C ALA A 108 -26.11 15.40 -1.66
N SER A 109 -26.75 16.46 -2.16
CA SER A 109 -26.64 16.89 -3.55
C SER A 109 -25.27 17.49 -3.87
N LEU A 110 -24.70 17.05 -4.99
CA LEU A 110 -23.53 17.67 -5.61
C LEU A 110 -23.93 18.89 -6.46
N ASP A 111 -22.97 19.80 -6.69
CA ASP A 111 -23.16 20.86 -7.68
C ASP A 111 -23.28 20.24 -9.08
N SER A 112 -24.41 20.46 -9.75
CA SER A 112 -24.67 19.98 -11.11
C SER A 112 -23.83 20.66 -12.19
N GLN A 113 -23.21 21.81 -11.90
CA GLN A 113 -22.45 22.59 -12.88
C GLN A 113 -20.94 22.27 -12.86
N GLN A 114 -20.49 21.46 -11.92
CA GLN A 114 -19.09 21.05 -11.85
C GLN A 114 -18.74 20.03 -12.93
N VAL A 115 -17.45 19.93 -13.24
CA VAL A 115 -16.94 18.91 -14.17
C VAL A 115 -16.49 17.71 -13.36
N LEU A 116 -17.03 16.55 -13.70
CA LEU A 116 -16.53 15.25 -13.22
C LEU A 116 -15.68 14.64 -14.33
N ASP A 117 -14.37 14.52 -14.10
CA ASP A 117 -13.42 14.03 -15.08
C ASP A 117 -12.70 12.78 -14.58
N ALA A 118 -12.83 11.70 -15.34
CA ALA A 118 -12.20 10.41 -15.08
C ALA A 118 -11.16 10.01 -16.13
N ARG A 119 -10.79 10.92 -17.03
CA ARG A 119 -9.72 10.67 -18.00
C ARG A 119 -8.37 10.70 -17.28
N ASP A 120 -7.60 9.63 -17.41
CA ASP A 120 -6.27 9.51 -16.81
C ASP A 120 -5.25 10.46 -17.47
N PHE A 121 -5.37 10.64 -18.79
CA PHE A 121 -4.48 11.46 -19.62
C PHE A 121 -5.28 12.35 -20.55
N VAL A 122 -4.68 13.50 -20.91
CA VAL A 122 -5.23 14.46 -21.87
C VAL A 122 -4.11 14.95 -22.80
N GLU A 123 -4.49 15.53 -23.92
CA GLU A 123 -3.54 16.19 -24.82
C GLU A 123 -3.51 17.70 -24.54
N VAL A 124 -2.31 18.23 -24.27
CA VAL A 124 -2.05 19.66 -24.07
C VAL A 124 -0.94 20.06 -25.02
N ASP A 125 -1.20 21.05 -25.88
CA ASP A 125 -0.24 21.54 -26.88
C ASP A 125 0.37 20.45 -27.78
N GLY A 126 -0.40 19.38 -28.05
CA GLY A 126 0.04 18.24 -28.86
C GLY A 126 0.87 17.19 -28.12
N GLU A 127 1.02 17.32 -26.80
CA GLU A 127 1.70 16.37 -25.93
C GLU A 127 0.68 15.66 -25.03
N VAL A 128 0.82 14.34 -24.88
CA VAL A 128 -0.01 13.57 -23.94
C VAL A 128 0.56 13.75 -22.55
N VAL A 129 -0.26 14.21 -21.62
CA VAL A 129 0.14 14.48 -20.23
C VAL A 129 -0.88 13.87 -19.26
N PRO A 130 -0.47 13.50 -18.03
CA PRO A 130 -1.42 13.06 -17.00
C PRO A 130 -2.46 14.15 -16.74
N ASN A 131 -3.75 13.83 -16.68
CA ASN A 131 -4.80 14.84 -16.64
C ASN A 131 -4.74 15.71 -15.37
N PRO A 132 -4.44 17.02 -15.44
CA PRO A 132 -4.35 17.86 -14.26
C PRO A 132 -5.71 18.13 -13.58
N ASP A 133 -6.83 17.92 -14.30
CA ASP A 133 -8.19 18.25 -13.83
C ASP A 133 -9.00 17.01 -13.40
N GLN A 134 -8.39 15.83 -13.36
CA GLN A 134 -9.06 14.58 -12.98
C GLN A 134 -9.43 14.57 -11.49
N ASN A 135 -10.69 14.27 -11.19
CA ASN A 135 -11.21 14.18 -9.81
C ASN A 135 -11.88 12.84 -9.48
N ILE A 136 -12.00 11.94 -10.47
CA ILE A 136 -12.47 10.57 -10.32
C ILE A 136 -11.46 9.63 -10.96
N PHE A 137 -11.13 8.56 -10.27
CA PHE A 137 -10.04 7.65 -10.63
C PHE A 137 -10.57 6.23 -10.69
N LEU A 138 -10.22 5.50 -11.75
CA LEU A 138 -10.39 4.05 -11.84
C LEU A 138 -9.08 3.43 -12.33
N ILE A 139 -8.15 3.21 -11.41
CA ILE A 139 -6.75 2.90 -11.74
C ILE A 139 -6.55 1.38 -11.77
N PRO A 140 -6.24 0.76 -12.91
CA PRO A 140 -5.86 -0.64 -12.95
C PRO A 140 -4.48 -0.85 -12.32
N VAL A 141 -4.39 -1.81 -11.41
CA VAL A 141 -3.13 -2.20 -10.78
C VAL A 141 -2.72 -3.61 -11.16
N GLU A 142 -1.40 -3.84 -11.22
CA GLU A 142 -0.81 -5.14 -11.50
C GLU A 142 0.06 -5.64 -10.35
N TYR A 143 0.04 -6.94 -10.11
CA TYR A 143 0.88 -7.61 -9.11
C TYR A 143 1.88 -8.52 -9.83
N ALA A 144 3.15 -8.48 -9.41
CA ALA A 144 4.23 -9.31 -9.94
C ALA A 144 3.98 -10.82 -9.76
N SER A 145 3.30 -11.22 -8.67
CA SER A 145 2.84 -12.58 -8.43
C SER A 145 1.83 -13.04 -9.51
N GLY A 146 1.07 -12.09 -10.06
CA GLY A 146 -0.02 -12.34 -10.99
C GLY A 146 -1.33 -12.77 -10.30
N ASP A 147 -1.42 -12.56 -8.98
CA ASP A 147 -2.61 -12.76 -8.18
C ASP A 147 -3.02 -11.43 -7.53
N THR A 148 -4.19 -10.92 -7.91
CA THR A 148 -4.73 -9.66 -7.41
C THR A 148 -5.51 -9.82 -6.11
N VAL A 149 -5.95 -11.04 -5.79
CA VAL A 149 -6.78 -11.33 -4.61
C VAL A 149 -5.90 -11.72 -3.44
N ARG A 150 -4.89 -12.57 -3.70
CA ARG A 150 -3.95 -13.06 -2.68
C ARG A 150 -2.52 -12.57 -2.96
N ALA A 151 -2.39 -11.29 -3.24
CA ALA A 151 -1.09 -10.64 -3.34
C ALA A 151 -0.31 -10.77 -2.02
N LEU A 152 1.03 -10.81 -2.10
CA LEU A 152 1.85 -10.84 -0.89
C LEU A 152 1.76 -9.49 -0.16
N ILE A 153 1.79 -9.49 1.17
CA ILE A 153 1.71 -8.26 1.97
C ILE A 153 2.87 -7.28 1.69
N THR A 154 4.03 -7.80 1.28
CA THR A 154 5.22 -7.03 0.92
C THR A 154 5.27 -6.64 -0.55
N GLU A 155 4.34 -7.14 -1.35
CA GLU A 155 4.28 -6.86 -2.78
C GLU A 155 3.65 -5.49 -3.02
N ALA A 156 4.39 -4.61 -3.68
CA ALA A 156 3.89 -3.32 -4.09
C ALA A 156 3.09 -3.48 -5.40
N PRO A 157 1.84 -2.99 -5.48
CA PRO A 157 1.09 -2.98 -6.73
C PRO A 157 1.72 -1.99 -7.72
N GLY A 158 1.80 -2.40 -8.99
CA GLY A 158 2.20 -1.53 -10.10
C GLY A 158 1.01 -0.70 -10.61
N LEU A 159 1.18 0.62 -10.70
CA LEU A 159 0.21 1.52 -11.31
C LEU A 159 0.31 1.41 -12.84
N THR A 160 -0.56 0.61 -13.45
CA THR A 160 -0.47 0.26 -14.88
C THR A 160 -0.43 1.49 -15.81
N PRO A 161 -1.31 2.50 -15.66
CA PRO A 161 -1.30 3.66 -16.56
C PRO A 161 -0.01 4.48 -16.43
N ALA A 162 0.53 4.61 -15.21
CA ALA A 162 1.79 5.31 -14.96
C ALA A 162 2.99 4.59 -15.59
N ALA A 163 3.06 3.27 -15.45
CA ALA A 163 4.09 2.44 -16.07
C ALA A 163 4.06 2.55 -17.60
N ARG A 164 2.87 2.49 -18.20
CA ARG A 164 2.66 2.63 -19.65
C ARG A 164 3.07 4.01 -20.15
N TYR A 165 2.76 5.06 -19.41
CA TYR A 165 3.17 6.42 -19.78
C TYR A 165 4.69 6.60 -19.77
N ARG A 166 5.37 6.11 -18.73
CA ARG A 166 6.85 6.11 -18.66
C ARG A 166 7.48 5.30 -19.80
N GLU A 167 6.89 4.14 -20.14
CA GLU A 167 7.29 3.33 -21.28
C GLU A 167 7.19 4.11 -22.60
N ALA A 168 6.09 4.83 -22.82
CA ALA A 168 5.86 5.64 -24.02
C ALA A 168 6.90 6.76 -24.18
N LEU A 169 7.16 7.51 -23.10
CA LEU A 169 8.20 8.55 -23.08
C LEU A 169 9.58 7.98 -23.42
N ARG A 170 9.95 6.84 -22.81
CA ARG A 170 11.23 6.18 -23.09
C ARG A 170 11.35 5.73 -24.54
N LEU A 171 10.27 5.16 -25.11
CA LEU A 171 10.24 4.75 -26.51
C LEU A 171 10.41 5.96 -27.45
N GLN A 172 9.75 7.07 -27.12
CA GLN A 172 9.89 8.33 -27.86
C GLN A 172 11.33 8.85 -27.81
N ASP A 173 11.97 8.89 -26.63
CA ASP A 173 13.37 9.29 -26.46
C ASP A 173 14.35 8.36 -27.19
N ALA A 174 14.03 7.07 -27.27
CA ALA A 174 14.79 6.08 -28.05
C ALA A 174 14.56 6.19 -29.58
N GLY A 175 13.64 7.04 -30.02
CA GLY A 175 13.29 7.26 -31.43
C GLY A 175 12.24 6.29 -31.99
N ASP A 176 11.70 5.38 -31.18
CA ASP A 176 10.59 4.48 -31.57
C ASP A 176 9.23 5.17 -31.38
N THR A 177 9.05 6.22 -32.18
CA THR A 177 7.86 7.08 -32.15
C THR A 177 6.57 6.30 -32.45
N ALA A 178 6.59 5.33 -33.36
CA ALA A 178 5.41 4.55 -33.69
C ALA A 178 4.90 3.70 -32.51
N ALA A 179 5.82 3.09 -31.74
CA ALA A 179 5.45 2.35 -30.55
C ALA A 179 4.96 3.28 -29.43
N ALA A 180 5.65 4.42 -29.22
CA ALA A 180 5.22 5.43 -28.26
C ALA A 180 3.81 5.97 -28.57
N ASP A 181 3.55 6.35 -29.82
CA ASP A 181 2.27 6.89 -30.27
C ASP A 181 1.12 5.89 -30.07
N ALA A 182 1.38 4.60 -30.25
CA ALA A 182 0.38 3.56 -29.98
C ALA A 182 0.01 3.48 -28.49
N ILE A 183 0.97 3.68 -27.59
CA ILE A 183 0.72 3.72 -26.14
C ILE A 183 -0.02 5.01 -25.78
N PHE A 184 0.46 6.16 -26.24
CA PHE A 184 -0.19 7.45 -26.01
C PHE A 184 -1.65 7.46 -26.49
N SER A 185 -1.92 6.88 -27.66
CA SER A 185 -3.29 6.75 -28.18
C SER A 185 -4.19 5.88 -27.29
N ASP A 186 -3.66 4.79 -26.70
CA ASP A 186 -4.41 3.96 -25.75
C ASP A 186 -4.66 4.68 -24.41
N LEU A 187 -3.70 5.48 -23.96
CA LEU A 187 -3.81 6.27 -22.72
C LEU A 187 -4.82 7.42 -22.85
N LEU A 188 -4.94 8.03 -24.04
CA LEU A 188 -5.92 9.08 -24.33
C LEU A 188 -7.35 8.53 -24.53
N ALA A 189 -7.51 7.23 -24.73
CA ALA A 189 -8.81 6.64 -24.97
C ALA A 189 -9.72 6.80 -23.74
N GLU A 190 -10.92 7.35 -23.95
CA GLU A 190 -11.95 7.42 -22.91
C GLU A 190 -12.47 6.01 -22.61
N LYS A 191 -11.99 5.41 -21.51
CA LYS A 191 -12.35 4.04 -21.09
C LYS A 191 -13.56 4.01 -20.17
N VAL A 192 -13.85 5.12 -19.50
CA VAL A 192 -14.97 5.29 -18.57
C VAL A 192 -15.67 6.61 -18.82
N ARG A 193 -16.99 6.62 -18.63
CA ARG A 193 -17.81 7.81 -18.56
C ARG A 193 -18.28 8.01 -17.13
N VAL A 194 -18.31 9.26 -16.67
CA VAL A 194 -18.92 9.61 -15.40
C VAL A 194 -20.28 10.26 -15.63
N GLU A 195 -21.28 9.83 -14.87
CA GLU A 195 -22.62 10.41 -14.86
C GLU A 195 -23.00 10.84 -13.44
N LEU A 196 -23.60 12.02 -13.32
CA LEU A 196 -24.20 12.51 -12.10
C LEU A 196 -25.71 12.26 -12.16
N LEU A 197 -26.23 11.47 -11.22
CA LEU A 197 -27.59 10.95 -11.26
C LEU A 197 -28.34 11.22 -9.95
N ASP A 198 -29.67 11.11 -10.06
CA ASP A 198 -30.61 11.18 -8.93
C ASP A 198 -30.90 9.76 -8.43
N ILE A 199 -30.83 9.55 -7.11
CA ILE A 199 -31.19 8.28 -6.48
C ILE A 199 -31.96 8.49 -5.17
N ASP A 200 -32.86 7.56 -4.85
CA ASP A 200 -33.61 7.52 -3.59
C ASP A 200 -34.38 8.82 -3.27
N GLY A 201 -34.81 9.54 -4.31
CA GLY A 201 -35.53 10.82 -4.21
C GLY A 201 -34.64 12.04 -3.93
N GLY A 202 -33.31 11.84 -3.87
CA GLY A 202 -32.32 12.92 -3.88
C GLY A 202 -32.08 13.49 -5.28
N GLN A 203 -31.32 14.58 -5.34
CA GLN A 203 -30.88 15.22 -6.59
C GLN A 203 -29.37 15.19 -6.67
N ASN A 204 -28.79 14.82 -7.81
CA ASN A 204 -27.35 14.83 -8.08
C ASN A 204 -26.54 14.17 -6.94
N ASN A 205 -27.04 13.05 -6.40
CA ASN A 205 -26.51 12.39 -5.21
C ASN A 205 -25.95 10.98 -5.50
N LEU A 206 -25.68 10.69 -6.78
CA LEU A 206 -25.01 9.48 -7.22
C LEU A 206 -23.99 9.82 -8.30
N ILE A 207 -22.72 9.47 -8.06
CA ILE A 207 -21.69 9.44 -9.09
C ILE A 207 -21.66 8.02 -9.65
N ARG A 208 -21.96 7.87 -10.94
CA ARG A 208 -21.86 6.60 -11.67
C ARG A 208 -20.63 6.61 -12.56
N VAL A 209 -19.74 5.64 -12.39
CA VAL A 209 -18.60 5.38 -13.28
C VAL A 209 -18.98 4.21 -14.20
N LEU A 210 -19.18 4.49 -15.48
CA LEU A 210 -19.62 3.53 -16.49
C LEU A 210 -18.45 3.13 -17.40
N PRO A 211 -18.01 1.87 -17.40
CA PRO A 211 -17.06 1.37 -18.39
C PRO A 211 -17.64 1.48 -19.81
N LEU A 212 -16.90 2.14 -20.71
CA LEU A 212 -17.27 2.26 -22.14
C LEU A 212 -16.76 1.05 -22.95
N THR A 213 -15.73 0.40 -22.44
CA THR A 213 -15.22 -0.89 -22.91
C THR A 213 -15.18 -1.86 -21.73
N PRO A 214 -15.30 -3.18 -21.97
CA PRO A 214 -15.10 -4.15 -20.90
C PRO A 214 -13.78 -3.91 -20.16
N LEU A 215 -13.84 -3.86 -18.84
CA LEU A 215 -12.66 -3.87 -17.99
C LEU A 215 -11.87 -5.16 -18.21
N ALA A 216 -10.56 -5.11 -17.95
CA ALA A 216 -9.73 -6.31 -18.00
C ALA A 216 -10.21 -7.29 -16.92
N ALA A 217 -10.36 -8.56 -17.29
CA ALA A 217 -10.67 -9.63 -16.35
C ALA A 217 -9.49 -9.85 -15.38
N LYS A 218 -9.77 -10.41 -14.20
CA LYS A 218 -8.76 -10.72 -13.17
C LYS A 218 -7.83 -9.55 -12.86
N THR A 219 -8.38 -8.34 -12.84
CA THR A 219 -7.63 -7.10 -12.63
C THR A 219 -8.24 -6.35 -11.47
N GLN A 220 -7.40 -5.90 -10.54
CA GLN A 220 -7.85 -5.00 -9.48
C GLN A 220 -7.83 -3.56 -9.99
N TYR A 221 -8.92 -2.85 -9.73
CA TYR A 221 -9.07 -1.44 -10.02
C TYR A 221 -9.24 -0.68 -8.70
N VAL A 222 -8.46 0.38 -8.54
CA VAL A 222 -8.63 1.34 -7.45
C VAL A 222 -9.59 2.42 -7.90
N LEU A 223 -10.78 2.43 -7.32
CA LEU A 223 -11.72 3.54 -7.43
C LEU A 223 -11.36 4.59 -6.38
N ALA A 224 -11.16 5.84 -6.78
CA ALA A 224 -11.00 6.96 -5.84
C ALA A 224 -11.74 8.20 -6.32
N VAL A 225 -12.18 9.01 -5.36
CA VAL A 225 -12.87 10.29 -5.56
C VAL A 225 -12.13 11.33 -4.74
N THR A 226 -11.80 12.50 -5.32
CA THR A 226 -11.11 13.59 -4.61
C THR A 226 -12.10 14.58 -3.99
N ASN A 227 -11.60 15.40 -3.05
CA ASN A 227 -12.34 16.50 -2.45
C ASN A 227 -12.46 17.74 -3.37
N ASP A 228 -11.87 17.73 -4.57
CA ASP A 228 -12.12 18.76 -5.59
C ASP A 228 -13.58 18.77 -6.06
N ILE A 229 -14.29 17.65 -5.86
CA ILE A 229 -15.73 17.56 -6.06
C ILE A 229 -16.43 18.31 -4.93
N VAL A 230 -17.36 19.18 -5.28
CA VAL A 230 -18.07 20.04 -4.35
C VAL A 230 -19.55 19.72 -4.28
N ASP A 231 -20.14 19.97 -3.12
CA ASP A 231 -21.58 19.88 -2.93
C ASP A 231 -22.32 21.07 -3.55
N ALA A 232 -23.65 21.05 -3.50
CA ALA A 232 -24.50 22.11 -4.05
C ALA A 232 -24.29 23.51 -3.41
N ASN A 233 -23.59 23.61 -2.27
CA ASN A 233 -23.21 24.87 -1.63
C ASN A 233 -21.77 25.31 -1.99
N GLY A 234 -21.06 24.52 -2.79
CA GLY A 234 -19.66 24.73 -3.13
C GLY A 234 -18.68 24.27 -2.05
N GLU A 235 -19.12 23.44 -1.09
CA GLU A 235 -18.24 22.87 -0.07
C GLU A 235 -17.59 21.56 -0.58
N PRO A 236 -16.27 21.39 -0.44
CA PRO A 236 -15.57 20.14 -0.80
C PRO A 236 -16.16 18.91 -0.12
N LEU A 237 -16.14 17.78 -0.82
CA LEU A 237 -16.45 16.50 -0.21
C LEU A 237 -15.50 16.16 0.93
N VAL A 238 -16.05 15.57 1.98
CA VAL A 238 -15.29 14.98 3.08
C VAL A 238 -15.50 13.47 3.09
N GLY A 239 -14.69 12.72 3.83
CA GLY A 239 -14.97 11.29 4.03
C GLY A 239 -16.13 11.05 5.00
N SER A 240 -16.83 9.92 4.90
CA SER A 240 -17.78 9.54 5.94
C SER A 240 -17.07 9.39 7.30
N PRO A 241 -17.77 9.55 8.44
CA PRO A 241 -17.15 9.35 9.76
C PRO A 241 -16.43 8.00 9.91
N THR A 242 -17.02 6.93 9.36
CA THR A 242 -16.44 5.59 9.39
C THR A 242 -15.26 5.48 8.43
N TYR A 243 -15.35 6.07 7.22
CA TYR A 243 -14.24 6.09 6.26
C TYR A 243 -13.01 6.79 6.83
N GLN A 244 -13.22 7.98 7.42
CA GLN A 244 -12.17 8.73 8.12
C GLN A 244 -11.55 7.95 9.28
N SER A 245 -12.19 6.90 9.80
CA SER A 245 -11.61 6.02 10.80
C SER A 245 -10.88 4.81 10.20
N VAL A 246 -11.45 4.16 9.19
CA VAL A 246 -10.87 2.92 8.64
C VAL A 246 -9.72 3.19 7.67
N ALA A 247 -9.80 4.29 6.92
CA ALA A 247 -8.81 4.71 5.92
C ALA A 247 -7.78 5.71 6.48
N ASP A 248 -7.64 5.78 7.81
CA ASP A 248 -6.63 6.57 8.51
C ASP A 248 -5.65 5.59 9.20
N PRO A 249 -4.36 5.58 8.81
CA PRO A 249 -3.38 4.65 9.38
C PRO A 249 -3.08 4.90 10.86
N ASP A 250 -3.22 6.14 11.33
CA ASP A 250 -2.83 6.56 12.68
C ASP A 250 -3.98 6.40 13.69
N ARG A 251 -5.22 6.32 13.22
CA ARG A 251 -6.37 6.05 14.09
C ARG A 251 -6.41 4.60 14.54
N VAL A 252 -6.69 4.40 15.82
CA VAL A 252 -7.02 3.08 16.37
C VAL A 252 -8.48 2.77 16.07
N LEU A 253 -8.75 1.59 15.50
CA LEU A 253 -10.11 1.13 15.29
C LEU A 253 -10.80 0.87 16.63
N SER A 254 -11.95 1.51 16.85
CA SER A 254 -12.77 1.32 18.05
C SER A 254 -13.43 -0.06 18.11
N ASN A 255 -13.61 -0.71 16.96
CA ASN A 255 -14.19 -2.03 16.80
C ASN A 255 -13.35 -2.86 15.81
N GLY A 256 -12.90 -4.04 16.25
CA GLY A 256 -12.11 -4.96 15.41
C GLY A 256 -12.86 -5.48 14.18
N ALA A 257 -14.20 -5.41 14.16
CA ALA A 257 -15.01 -5.72 12.99
C ALA A 257 -14.74 -4.78 11.79
N PHE A 258 -14.11 -3.62 12.02
CA PHE A 258 -13.70 -2.71 10.95
C PHE A 258 -12.35 -3.06 10.30
N GLN A 259 -11.61 -4.03 10.84
CA GLN A 259 -10.30 -4.39 10.28
C GLN A 259 -10.36 -4.81 8.81
N PRO A 260 -11.29 -5.67 8.36
CA PRO A 260 -11.49 -5.98 6.94
C PRO A 260 -11.60 -4.75 6.04
N PHE A 261 -12.32 -3.73 6.50
CA PHE A 261 -12.53 -2.50 5.74
C PHE A 261 -11.29 -1.61 5.75
N ARG A 262 -10.51 -1.59 6.83
CA ARG A 262 -9.20 -0.94 6.82
C ARG A 262 -8.26 -1.61 5.83
N ASP A 263 -8.23 -2.94 5.82
CA ASP A 263 -7.37 -3.74 4.95
C ASP A 263 -7.72 -3.54 3.47
N ALA A 264 -8.97 -3.20 3.14
CA ALA A 264 -9.39 -2.84 1.78
C ALA A 264 -9.21 -1.35 1.43
N MET A 265 -9.67 -0.44 2.30
CA MET A 265 -9.77 0.99 1.96
C MET A 265 -8.46 1.74 2.08
N LEU A 266 -7.63 1.42 3.09
CA LEU A 266 -6.37 2.13 3.31
C LEU A 266 -5.35 1.89 2.17
N PRO A 267 -5.13 0.66 1.68
CA PRO A 267 -4.27 0.44 0.51
C PRO A 267 -4.79 1.11 -0.75
N ALA A 268 -6.10 1.05 -1.01
CA ALA A 268 -6.71 1.74 -2.16
C ALA A 268 -6.46 3.26 -2.10
N ARG A 269 -6.65 3.87 -0.92
CA ARG A 269 -6.36 5.30 -0.69
C ARG A 269 -4.89 5.65 -0.92
N ARG A 270 -3.97 4.79 -0.47
CA ARG A 270 -2.52 4.96 -0.71
C ARG A 270 -2.18 4.89 -2.19
N LEU A 271 -2.74 3.92 -2.92
CA LEU A 271 -2.48 3.78 -4.36
C LEU A 271 -3.01 4.97 -5.17
N ALA A 272 -4.15 5.55 -4.77
CA ALA A 272 -4.61 6.80 -5.35
C ALA A 272 -3.61 7.94 -5.10
N ALA A 273 -3.12 8.09 -3.86
CA ALA A 273 -2.11 9.10 -3.53
C ALA A 273 -0.78 8.89 -4.28
N ASP A 274 -0.32 7.65 -4.42
CA ASP A 274 0.87 7.30 -5.21
C ASP A 274 0.68 7.67 -6.69
N TYR A 275 -0.53 7.51 -7.23
CA TYR A 275 -0.87 7.96 -8.57
C TYR A 275 -0.84 9.49 -8.68
N PHE A 276 -1.29 10.22 -7.64
CA PHE A 276 -1.20 11.68 -7.61
C PHE A 276 0.25 12.17 -7.58
N ASP A 277 1.11 11.49 -6.82
CA ASP A 277 2.56 11.75 -6.82
C ASP A 277 3.16 11.54 -8.22
N PHE A 278 2.81 10.44 -8.88
CA PHE A 278 3.20 10.21 -10.29
C PHE A 278 2.80 11.38 -11.19
N LYS A 279 1.57 11.91 -11.07
CA LYS A 279 1.12 13.05 -11.90
C LYS A 279 2.00 14.28 -11.68
N ARG A 280 2.36 14.55 -10.42
CA ARG A 280 3.22 15.69 -10.05
C ARG A 280 4.66 15.60 -10.54
N GLU A 281 5.13 14.42 -10.95
CA GLU A 281 6.44 14.25 -11.58
C GLU A 281 6.55 15.00 -12.92
N TYR A 282 5.42 15.33 -13.56
CA TYR A 282 5.38 15.92 -14.90
C TYR A 282 4.99 17.40 -14.88
N PRO A 283 5.70 18.29 -15.62
CA PRO A 283 5.49 19.73 -15.54
C PRO A 283 4.05 20.22 -15.79
N ALA A 284 3.34 19.62 -16.74
CA ALA A 284 1.97 19.99 -17.08
C ALA A 284 0.97 19.70 -15.94
N SER A 285 1.33 18.82 -15.01
CA SER A 285 0.47 18.32 -13.93
C SER A 285 1.14 18.46 -12.56
N ALA A 286 2.25 19.20 -12.48
CA ALA A 286 2.99 19.49 -11.26
C ALA A 286 2.15 20.26 -10.23
N GLY A 287 1.10 20.95 -10.67
CA GLY A 287 0.13 21.65 -9.84
C GLY A 287 -1.02 20.79 -9.32
N PHE A 288 -1.04 19.48 -9.60
CA PHE A 288 -2.10 18.59 -9.13
C PHE A 288 -2.16 18.59 -7.59
N ALA A 289 -3.25 19.15 -7.05
CA ALA A 289 -3.33 19.57 -5.66
C ALA A 289 -3.58 18.41 -4.69
N ALA A 290 -4.46 17.48 -5.06
CA ALA A 290 -4.90 16.43 -4.15
C ALA A 290 -3.75 15.51 -3.70
N ASP A 291 -3.70 15.25 -2.40
CA ASP A 291 -2.81 14.27 -1.78
C ASP A 291 -3.60 13.15 -1.07
N PHE A 292 -2.94 12.40 -0.17
CA PHE A 292 -3.58 11.34 0.60
C PHE A 292 -4.79 11.83 1.41
N ASP A 293 -4.71 13.01 2.02
CA ASP A 293 -5.75 13.56 2.88
C ASP A 293 -6.97 14.06 2.07
N ASP A 294 -6.76 14.39 0.79
CA ASP A 294 -7.76 14.89 -0.15
C ASP A 294 -8.59 13.80 -0.85
N VAL A 295 -8.50 12.55 -0.38
CA VAL A 295 -9.31 11.42 -0.86
C VAL A 295 -10.45 11.11 0.11
N PRO A 296 -11.64 11.71 -0.06
CA PRO A 296 -12.82 11.44 0.78
C PRO A 296 -13.34 10.00 0.65
N TYR A 297 -13.03 9.30 -0.45
CA TYR A 297 -13.39 7.91 -0.63
C TYR A 297 -12.48 7.19 -1.62
N ALA A 298 -12.08 5.97 -1.28
CA ALA A 298 -11.39 5.06 -2.18
C ALA A 298 -11.67 3.61 -1.79
N THR A 299 -11.76 2.74 -2.78
CA THR A 299 -11.94 1.30 -2.61
C THR A 299 -11.29 0.53 -3.76
N ALA A 300 -10.98 -0.75 -3.52
CA ALA A 300 -10.53 -1.65 -4.57
C ALA A 300 -11.69 -2.52 -5.08
N ILE A 301 -11.65 -2.82 -6.37
CA ILE A 301 -12.64 -3.63 -7.08
C ILE A 301 -11.88 -4.57 -8.01
N THR A 302 -11.91 -5.87 -7.71
CA THR A 302 -11.29 -6.91 -8.53
C THR A 302 -12.32 -7.54 -9.46
N THR A 303 -12.05 -7.53 -10.76
CA THR A 303 -12.94 -8.08 -11.78
C THR A 303 -12.92 -9.61 -11.83
N THR A 304 -14.06 -10.18 -12.20
CA THR A 304 -14.27 -11.62 -12.41
C THR A 304 -13.34 -12.21 -13.49
N ALA A 305 -13.14 -13.53 -13.43
CA ALA A 305 -12.37 -14.31 -14.39
C ALA A 305 -13.21 -15.49 -14.92
N VAL A 306 -14.38 -15.19 -15.50
CA VAL A 306 -15.36 -16.19 -15.95
C VAL A 306 -14.74 -17.26 -16.87
N GLU A 307 -13.86 -16.88 -17.79
CA GLU A 307 -13.18 -17.83 -18.68
C GLU A 307 -12.28 -18.80 -17.91
N ASP A 308 -11.59 -18.36 -16.86
CA ASP A 308 -10.71 -19.20 -16.05
C ASP A 308 -11.51 -20.29 -15.33
N VAL A 309 -12.71 -19.96 -14.83
CA VAL A 309 -13.60 -20.94 -14.16
C VAL A 309 -14.11 -21.99 -15.16
N LEU A 310 -14.54 -21.54 -16.35
CA LEU A 310 -14.98 -22.46 -17.40
C LEU A 310 -13.83 -23.35 -17.89
N LEU A 311 -12.63 -22.78 -18.05
CA LEU A 311 -11.44 -23.50 -18.46
C LEU A 311 -10.97 -24.48 -17.38
N ALA A 312 -11.04 -24.11 -16.10
CA ALA A 312 -10.70 -24.99 -14.98
C ALA A 312 -11.62 -26.21 -14.92
N ASN A 313 -12.93 -26.03 -15.18
CA ASN A 313 -13.88 -27.13 -15.25
C ASN A 313 -13.66 -28.02 -16.49
N ALA A 314 -13.35 -27.42 -17.64
CA ALA A 314 -13.14 -28.16 -18.89
C ALA A 314 -11.76 -28.86 -18.96
N ALA A 315 -10.73 -28.27 -18.34
CA ALA A 315 -9.36 -28.73 -18.38
C ALA A 315 -8.64 -28.51 -17.02
N PRO A 316 -8.93 -29.30 -15.97
CA PRO A 316 -8.40 -29.05 -14.62
C PRO A 316 -6.88 -28.93 -14.51
N VAL A 317 -6.14 -29.57 -15.43
CA VAL A 317 -4.67 -29.48 -15.50
C VAL A 317 -4.18 -28.05 -15.75
N THR A 318 -4.94 -27.21 -16.48
CA THR A 318 -4.55 -25.81 -16.70
C THR A 318 -4.62 -25.02 -15.40
N TYR A 319 -5.68 -25.20 -14.62
CA TYR A 319 -5.85 -24.60 -13.30
C TYR A 319 -4.71 -24.97 -12.35
N PHE A 320 -4.39 -26.26 -12.18
CA PHE A 320 -3.30 -26.65 -11.28
C PHE A 320 -1.95 -26.09 -11.74
N ARG A 321 -1.71 -26.01 -13.05
CA ARG A 321 -0.47 -25.38 -13.58
C ARG A 321 -0.44 -23.88 -13.33
N SER A 322 -1.55 -23.16 -13.43
CA SER A 322 -1.59 -21.74 -13.10
C SER A 322 -1.40 -21.50 -11.61
N SER A 323 -2.08 -22.27 -10.75
CA SER A 323 -1.94 -22.15 -9.29
C SER A 323 -0.50 -22.40 -8.84
N LEU A 324 0.11 -23.50 -9.30
CA LEU A 324 1.51 -23.81 -8.97
C LEU A 324 2.50 -22.73 -9.48
N LYS A 325 2.21 -22.10 -10.63
CA LYS A 325 3.03 -20.98 -11.12
C LYS A 325 2.90 -19.74 -10.25
N VAL A 326 1.69 -19.42 -9.78
CA VAL A 326 1.47 -18.31 -8.85
C VAL A 326 2.17 -18.58 -7.52
N GLU A 327 2.00 -19.77 -6.95
CA GLU A 327 2.67 -20.19 -5.71
C GLU A 327 4.20 -20.11 -5.85
N GLN A 328 4.75 -20.62 -6.95
CA GLN A 328 6.19 -20.53 -7.22
C GLN A 328 6.65 -19.07 -7.34
N ARG A 329 5.90 -18.20 -8.04
CA ARG A 329 6.26 -16.77 -8.13
C ARG A 329 6.25 -16.11 -6.76
N GLN A 330 5.26 -16.40 -5.93
CA GLN A 330 5.16 -15.86 -4.58
C GLN A 330 6.36 -16.30 -3.72
N GLU A 331 6.73 -17.58 -3.75
CA GLU A 331 7.92 -18.09 -3.04
C GLU A 331 9.20 -17.35 -3.48
N GLU A 332 9.39 -17.17 -4.79
CA GLU A 332 10.58 -16.49 -5.32
C GLU A 332 10.57 -14.98 -5.03
N LEU A 333 9.39 -14.35 -4.96
CA LEU A 333 9.23 -12.96 -4.53
C LEU A 333 9.56 -12.79 -3.04
N GLU A 334 9.12 -13.71 -2.18
CA GLU A 334 9.49 -13.69 -0.76
C GLU A 334 11.01 -13.77 -0.58
N LYS A 335 11.68 -14.71 -1.29
CA LYS A 335 13.15 -14.79 -1.32
C LYS A 335 13.78 -13.47 -1.80
N LEU A 336 13.20 -12.83 -2.82
CA LEU A 336 13.66 -11.53 -3.30
C LEU A 336 13.55 -10.45 -2.21
N PHE A 337 12.41 -10.37 -1.53
CA PHE A 337 12.17 -9.39 -0.47
C PHE A 337 13.09 -9.59 0.74
N ASP A 338 13.34 -10.85 1.10
CA ASP A 338 14.30 -11.24 2.14
C ASP A 338 15.76 -10.98 1.74
N GLY A 339 16.01 -10.63 0.47
CA GLY A 339 17.32 -10.26 -0.04
C GLY A 339 18.21 -11.45 -0.40
N PHE A 340 17.62 -12.64 -0.59
CA PHE A 340 18.32 -13.79 -1.15
C PHE A 340 18.83 -13.46 -2.57
N TYR A 341 17.95 -12.92 -3.42
CA TYR A 341 18.36 -12.36 -4.71
C TYR A 341 19.04 -11.01 -4.53
N ASN A 342 20.25 -10.89 -5.06
CA ASN A 342 21.11 -9.74 -4.83
C ASN A 342 20.95 -8.63 -5.87
N LEU A 343 20.11 -8.83 -6.89
CA LEU A 343 19.78 -7.90 -7.98
C LEU A 343 20.98 -7.34 -8.75
N SER A 344 22.21 -7.78 -8.47
CA SER A 344 23.45 -7.25 -9.05
C SER A 344 24.24 -8.33 -9.79
N ASP A 345 23.57 -9.45 -10.09
CA ASP A 345 24.14 -10.63 -10.75
C ASP A 345 25.42 -11.14 -10.10
N GLN A 346 25.56 -10.90 -8.80
CA GLN A 346 26.64 -11.50 -8.03
C GLN A 346 26.32 -12.96 -7.73
N PRO A 347 27.35 -13.80 -7.52
CA PRO A 347 27.11 -15.15 -7.02
C PRO A 347 26.26 -15.14 -5.75
N LEU A 348 25.27 -16.02 -5.70
CA LEU A 348 24.49 -16.28 -4.49
C LEU A 348 25.32 -17.10 -3.48
N ALA A 349 24.75 -17.33 -2.29
CA ALA A 349 25.37 -18.19 -1.28
C ALA A 349 25.59 -19.63 -1.81
N GLU A 350 26.55 -20.35 -1.22
CA GLU A 350 27.00 -21.67 -1.72
C GLU A 350 25.89 -22.76 -1.77
N ASP A 351 24.80 -22.56 -1.04
CA ASP A 351 23.63 -23.44 -1.00
C ASP A 351 22.56 -23.11 -2.07
N ALA A 352 22.72 -22.02 -2.82
CA ALA A 352 21.81 -21.67 -3.90
C ALA A 352 21.86 -22.71 -5.04
N SER A 353 20.68 -23.12 -5.50
CA SER A 353 20.54 -24.01 -6.64
C SER A 353 20.94 -23.33 -7.95
N THR A 354 21.23 -24.12 -8.98
CA THR A 354 21.48 -23.59 -10.34
C THR A 354 20.29 -22.81 -10.89
N ALA A 355 19.05 -23.20 -10.53
CA ALA A 355 17.85 -22.49 -10.96
C ALA A 355 17.77 -21.09 -10.35
N GLU A 356 18.06 -20.98 -9.05
CA GLU A 356 18.10 -19.69 -8.33
C GLU A 356 19.23 -18.79 -8.85
N ALA A 357 20.42 -19.35 -9.12
CA ALA A 357 21.50 -18.60 -9.74
C ALA A 357 21.10 -18.04 -11.12
N ASN A 358 20.47 -18.86 -11.96
CA ASN A 358 19.96 -18.41 -13.27
C ASN A 358 18.87 -17.34 -13.13
N LEU A 359 17.97 -17.48 -12.14
CA LEU A 359 16.93 -16.50 -11.89
C LEU A 359 17.52 -15.17 -11.41
N ASN A 360 18.53 -15.19 -10.53
CA ASN A 360 19.24 -13.98 -10.10
C ASN A 360 19.85 -13.21 -11.28
N SER A 361 20.51 -13.93 -12.19
CA SER A 361 21.07 -13.35 -13.42
C SER A 361 19.97 -12.82 -14.35
N ALA A 362 18.87 -13.56 -14.52
CA ALA A 362 17.76 -13.14 -15.36
C ALA A 362 17.06 -11.89 -14.82
N ILE A 363 16.89 -11.76 -13.50
CA ILE A 363 16.32 -10.57 -12.88
C ILE A 363 17.22 -9.36 -13.15
N PHE A 364 18.54 -9.48 -12.91
CA PHE A 364 19.47 -8.38 -13.20
C PHE A 364 19.45 -7.99 -14.69
N ALA A 365 19.53 -8.97 -15.58
CA ALA A 365 19.50 -8.73 -17.02
C ALA A 365 18.20 -8.01 -17.44
N THR A 366 17.05 -8.41 -16.89
CA THR A 366 15.77 -7.78 -17.17
C THR A 366 15.69 -6.35 -16.63
N LEU A 367 16.12 -6.12 -15.38
CA LEU A 367 16.07 -4.80 -14.75
C LEU A 367 17.08 -3.79 -15.34
N THR A 368 18.10 -4.28 -16.06
CA THR A 368 19.08 -3.45 -16.74
C THR A 368 18.85 -3.35 -18.25
N ASP A 369 17.88 -4.08 -18.79
CA ASP A 369 17.51 -4.03 -20.20
C ASP A 369 16.65 -2.79 -20.49
N THR A 370 17.19 -1.88 -21.28
CA THR A 370 16.50 -0.65 -21.72
C THR A 370 15.20 -0.92 -22.48
N SER A 371 14.99 -2.12 -23.03
CA SER A 371 13.76 -2.51 -23.72
C SER A 371 12.69 -3.06 -22.78
N PHE A 372 13.02 -3.31 -21.51
CA PHE A 372 12.06 -3.79 -20.52
C PHE A 372 10.98 -2.74 -20.26
N ARG A 373 9.70 -3.15 -20.26
CA ARG A 373 8.56 -2.25 -20.12
C ARG A 373 8.56 -1.45 -18.80
N LEU A 374 9.16 -1.99 -17.74
CA LEU A 374 9.30 -1.34 -16.43
C LEU A 374 10.75 -0.88 -16.18
N TYR A 375 11.52 -0.62 -17.24
CA TYR A 375 12.88 -0.12 -17.11
C TYR A 375 12.91 1.22 -16.35
N ASP A 376 13.84 1.32 -15.41
CA ASP A 376 14.14 2.56 -14.67
C ASP A 376 15.66 2.80 -14.74
N GLU A 377 16.07 3.93 -15.31
CA GLU A 377 17.49 4.25 -15.54
C GLU A 377 18.27 4.38 -14.24
N ALA A 378 17.67 4.99 -13.21
CA ALA A 378 18.32 5.20 -11.93
C ALA A 378 18.58 3.86 -11.22
N LEU A 379 17.60 2.97 -11.22
CA LEU A 379 17.72 1.61 -10.71
C LEU A 379 18.75 0.82 -11.52
N ALA A 380 18.62 0.78 -12.84
CA ALA A 380 19.56 0.06 -13.72
C ALA A 380 21.01 0.49 -13.50
N THR A 381 21.26 1.80 -13.35
CA THR A 381 22.58 2.34 -13.01
C THR A 381 23.07 1.84 -11.67
N ILE A 382 22.22 1.86 -10.63
CA ILE A 382 22.57 1.34 -9.29
C ILE A 382 22.92 -0.15 -9.36
N LEU A 383 22.16 -0.93 -10.12
CA LEU A 383 22.40 -2.37 -10.26
C LEU A 383 23.69 -2.65 -11.02
N ALA A 384 23.96 -1.91 -12.11
CA ALA A 384 25.18 -2.05 -12.90
C ALA A 384 26.44 -1.65 -12.09
N ASP A 385 26.37 -0.57 -11.31
CA ASP A 385 27.43 -0.18 -10.38
C ASP A 385 27.68 -1.25 -9.31
N ALA A 386 26.60 -1.85 -8.77
CA ALA A 386 26.69 -2.93 -7.80
C ALA A 386 27.35 -4.18 -8.40
N ASN A 387 27.01 -4.52 -9.65
CA ASN A 387 27.60 -5.62 -10.39
C ASN A 387 29.12 -5.42 -10.58
N THR A 388 29.51 -4.26 -11.12
CA THR A 388 30.93 -3.94 -11.36
C THR A 388 31.75 -3.87 -10.08
N SER A 389 31.13 -3.46 -8.97
CA SER A 389 31.77 -3.40 -7.65
C SER A 389 31.81 -4.75 -6.92
N ALA A 390 31.26 -5.80 -7.51
CA ALA A 390 31.11 -7.12 -6.91
C ALA A 390 30.38 -7.10 -5.54
N LEU A 391 29.34 -6.28 -5.42
CA LEU A 391 28.57 -6.09 -4.19
C LEU A 391 27.07 -6.36 -4.42
N PRO A 392 26.33 -6.81 -3.39
CA PRO A 392 24.88 -6.81 -3.43
C PRO A 392 24.33 -5.39 -3.58
N TRP A 393 23.18 -5.23 -4.26
CA TRP A 393 22.58 -3.91 -4.55
C TRP A 393 22.33 -3.07 -3.29
N ARG A 394 21.86 -3.68 -2.19
CA ARG A 394 21.59 -2.97 -0.91
C ARG A 394 22.86 -2.33 -0.34
N THR A 395 23.99 -3.03 -0.47
CA THR A 395 25.30 -2.55 -0.01
C THR A 395 25.77 -1.41 -0.90
N ALA A 396 25.65 -1.55 -2.22
CA ALA A 396 25.97 -0.50 -3.18
C ALA A 396 25.13 0.76 -2.96
N MET A 397 23.82 0.61 -2.74
CA MET A 397 22.92 1.73 -2.43
C MET A 397 23.30 2.41 -1.12
N SER A 398 23.59 1.64 -0.05
CA SER A 398 24.07 2.21 1.21
C SER A 398 25.37 3.01 1.04
N LEU A 399 26.31 2.49 0.25
CA LEU A 399 27.55 3.18 -0.09
C LEU A 399 27.27 4.44 -0.91
N ARG A 400 26.35 4.41 -1.88
CA ARG A 400 25.97 5.58 -2.68
C ARG A 400 25.33 6.66 -1.83
N THR A 401 24.37 6.32 -0.97
CA THR A 401 23.75 7.27 -0.03
C THR A 401 24.79 7.87 0.92
N LYS A 402 25.69 7.05 1.47
CA LYS A 402 26.82 7.52 2.30
C LYS A 402 27.78 8.39 1.50
N THR A 403 28.09 8.05 0.25
CA THR A 403 29.03 8.79 -0.61
C THR A 403 28.43 10.10 -1.09
N LEU A 404 27.13 10.17 -1.39
CA LEU A 404 26.41 11.42 -1.65
C LEU A 404 26.38 12.31 -0.40
N THR A 405 26.13 11.71 0.78
CA THR A 405 26.18 12.43 2.07
C THR A 405 27.59 12.94 2.38
N VAL A 406 28.61 12.12 2.16
CA VAL A 406 30.02 12.47 2.34
C VAL A 406 30.45 13.49 1.29
N ALA A 407 30.06 13.37 0.02
CA ALA A 407 30.36 14.33 -1.04
C ALA A 407 29.70 15.68 -0.76
N TRP A 408 28.47 15.71 -0.24
CA TRP A 408 27.85 16.93 0.30
C TRP A 408 28.65 17.53 1.46
N LEU A 409 29.06 16.71 2.43
CA LEU A 409 29.92 17.11 3.55
C LEU A 409 31.35 17.53 3.11
N THR A 410 31.84 17.03 1.98
CA THR A 410 33.19 17.30 1.46
C THR A 410 33.19 18.53 0.54
N LEU A 411 32.14 18.75 -0.26
CA LEU A 411 31.91 19.99 -1.00
C LEU A 411 31.62 21.16 -0.04
N SER A 412 30.94 20.91 1.08
CA SER A 412 30.73 21.94 2.11
C SER A 412 32.04 22.37 2.82
N ARG A 413 33.12 21.60 2.68
CA ARG A 413 34.45 21.88 3.26
C ARG A 413 35.50 22.37 2.26
N LEU A 414 35.15 22.57 0.97
CA LEU A 414 36.10 22.94 -0.09
C LEU A 414 35.84 24.31 -0.76
N ARG A 415 35.21 25.28 -0.08
CA ARG A 415 35.29 26.69 -0.50
C ARG A 415 36.17 27.53 0.43
N PRO A 416 37.24 28.16 -0.06
CA PRO A 416 37.83 29.32 0.57
C PRO A 416 37.26 30.62 0.01
N HIS A 417 36.85 31.50 0.94
CA HIS A 417 36.80 32.96 0.83
C HIS A 417 35.68 33.59 -0.01
N TRP A 418 34.62 34.06 0.67
CA TRP A 418 34.20 35.48 0.79
C TRP A 418 33.00 35.58 1.75
N PRO A 419 32.77 36.72 2.41
CA PRO A 419 32.29 36.76 3.80
C PRO A 419 30.76 36.69 3.93
N PRO A 420 30.24 36.16 5.04
CA PRO A 420 28.91 36.52 5.50
C PRO A 420 28.95 37.09 6.93
N THR A 421 28.19 38.16 7.19
CA THR A 421 27.36 38.35 8.40
C THR A 421 26.62 39.70 8.31
N PRO A 422 25.52 39.93 9.06
CA PRO A 422 24.91 39.11 10.13
C PRO A 422 23.41 38.81 9.88
N ILE A 423 22.76 37.85 10.56
CA ILE A 423 22.14 38.01 11.89
C ILE A 423 22.00 36.64 12.58
N SER A 424 22.02 36.70 13.91
CA SER A 424 22.52 35.73 14.89
C SER A 424 21.49 34.78 15.52
N MET A 425 22.00 33.56 15.75
CA MET A 425 21.74 32.58 16.83
C MET A 425 21.33 33.14 18.20
N TRP A 426 20.73 32.29 19.04
CA TRP A 426 21.21 32.08 20.42
C TRP A 426 21.18 30.60 20.89
N LYS A 427 22.17 30.25 21.74
CA LYS A 427 22.65 28.92 22.20
C LYS A 427 22.19 28.59 23.65
N PRO A 428 22.64 27.46 24.24
CA PRO A 428 23.69 27.51 25.29
C PRO A 428 24.77 26.37 25.18
N THR A 429 26.11 26.55 25.25
CA THR A 429 27.09 26.78 26.38
C THR A 429 27.18 25.66 27.43
N ARG A 430 28.31 25.10 27.95
CA ARG A 430 29.80 25.31 28.05
C ARG A 430 30.47 23.93 28.43
N ARG A 431 31.60 23.45 27.87
CA ARG A 431 33.05 23.46 28.30
C ARG A 431 33.36 23.20 29.80
N PRO A 432 34.54 22.63 30.23
CA PRO A 432 35.87 22.59 29.56
C PRO A 432 36.75 21.29 29.71
N TRP A 433 37.84 21.24 28.93
CA TRP A 433 39.06 20.37 28.97
C TRP A 433 40.07 20.80 30.08
N PRO A 434 41.29 20.22 30.34
CA PRO A 434 42.21 19.35 29.54
C PRO A 434 43.02 18.29 30.41
N PRO A 435 44.32 17.92 30.18
CA PRO A 435 44.91 17.00 29.19
C PRO A 435 45.93 15.93 29.76
N ARG A 436 46.51 15.11 28.85
CA ARG A 436 47.88 14.50 28.80
C ARG A 436 48.13 12.99 29.09
N ARG A 437 48.71 12.35 28.06
CA ARG A 437 49.93 11.49 27.98
C ARG A 437 49.93 10.00 28.42
N CYS A 438 50.18 9.17 27.40
CA CYS A 438 51.26 8.17 27.19
C CYS A 438 51.37 6.86 28.01
N CYS A 439 51.79 5.83 27.24
CA CYS A 439 52.40 4.53 27.56
C CYS A 439 51.43 3.37 27.89
N ALA A 440 51.19 2.41 26.99
CA ALA A 440 52.04 1.29 26.51
C ALA A 440 52.09 0.10 27.50
N GLY A 441 51.67 -1.10 27.03
CA GLY A 441 51.94 -2.38 27.69
C GLY A 441 50.86 -3.46 27.51
N PHE A 442 50.94 -4.27 26.46
CA PHE A 442 50.54 -5.70 26.47
C PHE A 442 51.53 -6.50 27.37
N PRO A 443 51.30 -7.77 27.82
CA PRO A 443 50.47 -8.83 27.21
C PRO A 443 49.73 -9.85 28.14
N GLN A 444 48.93 -10.72 27.49
CA GLN A 444 48.57 -12.15 27.74
C GLN A 444 48.56 -12.77 29.17
N ALA A 445 47.47 -13.49 29.52
CA ALA A 445 47.39 -14.98 29.49
C ALA A 445 46.29 -15.61 30.40
N THR A 446 45.47 -16.47 29.78
CA THR A 446 44.98 -17.83 30.19
C THR A 446 44.12 -18.16 31.44
N ALA A 447 43.15 -19.06 31.15
CA ALA A 447 42.48 -20.10 31.98
C ALA A 447 41.41 -19.66 33.00
N GLY A 448 40.28 -20.33 33.23
CA GLY A 448 39.70 -21.58 32.73
C GLY A 448 38.49 -22.01 33.59
N ASN A 449 37.71 -22.96 33.06
CA ASN A 449 36.82 -23.95 33.73
C ASN A 449 35.34 -23.66 34.15
N HIS A 450 34.47 -24.47 33.51
CA HIS A 450 33.39 -25.34 34.03
C HIS A 450 32.22 -24.80 34.88
N PHE A 451 30.97 -25.00 34.40
CA PHE A 451 30.03 -26.04 34.90
C PHE A 451 28.71 -26.09 34.08
N GLN A 452 28.16 -27.31 33.92
CA GLN A 452 26.91 -27.67 33.20
C GLN A 452 25.82 -28.12 34.24
N PRO A 453 24.58 -28.51 33.88
CA PRO A 453 23.30 -27.88 34.29
C PRO A 453 22.43 -28.78 35.21
N LYS A 454 21.30 -28.27 35.74
CA LYS A 454 20.27 -29.12 36.39
C LYS A 454 18.81 -28.66 36.18
N ARG A 455 18.08 -29.56 35.51
CA ARG A 455 16.77 -30.17 35.84
C ARG A 455 15.49 -29.31 35.87
N ARG A 456 14.65 -29.56 34.85
CA ARG A 456 13.18 -29.53 34.90
C ARG A 456 12.64 -30.52 35.95
N ARG A 457 11.60 -30.10 36.68
CA ARG A 457 10.66 -31.01 37.37
C ARG A 457 9.25 -30.85 36.81
N ARG A 458 8.63 -32.00 36.69
CA ARG A 458 7.27 -32.38 36.29
C ARG A 458 6.37 -32.32 37.52
N CYS A 459 5.13 -31.87 37.39
CA CYS A 459 4.01 -32.31 38.22
C CYS A 459 2.79 -32.49 37.33
N GLU A 460 2.34 -33.74 37.24
CA GLU A 460 1.03 -34.17 36.73
C GLU A 460 0.00 -34.17 37.87
N SER A 461 -1.27 -34.19 37.45
CA SER A 461 -2.35 -35.08 37.92
C SER A 461 -3.44 -34.54 38.86
N GLY A 462 -4.67 -34.89 38.47
CA GLY A 462 -5.88 -35.05 39.29
C GLY A 462 -6.84 -33.85 39.24
N SER A 463 -8.14 -33.95 38.99
CA SER A 463 -9.05 -35.11 38.81
C SER A 463 -10.48 -34.59 38.56
N ALA A 464 -11.07 -34.92 37.41
CA ALA A 464 -12.44 -35.42 37.17
C ALA A 464 -13.70 -34.62 37.67
N PRO A 465 -14.95 -35.01 37.35
CA PRO A 465 -15.82 -34.26 36.42
C PRO A 465 -17.26 -33.98 36.97
N LYS A 466 -18.11 -33.28 36.22
CA LYS A 466 -19.57 -33.36 36.38
C LYS A 466 -20.31 -33.38 35.04
N CYS A 467 -21.17 -34.39 34.90
CA CYS A 467 -22.08 -34.65 33.80
C CYS A 467 -23.45 -33.96 33.99
N TRP A 468 -24.05 -33.61 32.84
CA TRP A 468 -25.45 -33.80 32.38
C TRP A 468 -26.69 -33.17 33.03
N SER A 469 -27.67 -33.02 32.12
CA SER A 469 -29.12 -32.74 32.19
C SER A 469 -29.47 -31.23 32.18
N GLY A 470 -30.35 -30.72 31.33
CA GLY A 470 -31.49 -31.30 30.61
C GLY A 470 -32.74 -30.52 31.01
N GLY A 471 -33.43 -29.85 30.09
CA GLY A 471 -34.69 -29.17 30.43
C GLY A 471 -35.17 -28.16 29.37
N ALA A 472 -36.34 -28.43 28.81
CA ALA A 472 -37.04 -27.63 27.82
C ALA A 472 -38.16 -26.78 28.44
N ARG A 473 -38.60 -25.79 27.64
CA ARG A 473 -39.86 -24.99 27.67
C ARG A 473 -39.91 -23.72 28.54
N GLY A 474 -40.47 -22.70 27.90
CA GLY A 474 -40.86 -21.39 28.43
C GLY A 474 -40.97 -20.42 27.27
#